data_AF-S8CN90-F1
#
_entry.id   AF-S8CN90-F1
#
_cell.length_a   1.000
_cell.length_b   1.000
_cell.length_c   1.000
_cell.angle_alpha   90.00
_cell.angle_beta   90.00
_cell.angle_gamma   90.00
#
_symmetry.space_group_name_H-M   'P 1'
#
loop_
_entity.id
_entity.type
_entity.pdbx_description
1 polymer ?
#
loop_
_entity_poly.entity_id
_entity_poly.type
_entity_poly.pdbx_seq_one_letter_code
_entity_poly.pdbx_strand_id
1 'polypeptide(L)'
;WLVQIVKYKDFITNGEPAFKDDVEFMYTVNSYLFYIKGQDASADALDEACIRELTEWKVKVEETVKGLEESVKELELKLEGFNGGPSQKEVLEQERTVLEEDVSKFHRIIEKLDGQLAEAQKKLDEKDKALEVKVEDRKRICLENDELKKKIEEQGINLRDAERMKRELQALDRDIEETEVARNGWEEKVWELDSQIAHKFNELERSTMDANQAIRRLLKLEGCFQYKLNGHGCTASEVLGSDYKSILKPALASFSEDTKKSSMEKFEELITLRQQATESAARLVEKQHRVASLRSHINEMEDLLSALKKEAQDHASRPGAEARKLEEDVEREAHKLTLVEKEAAEFLKKSKEELREAMEDTEKEINLCAQQLFHLVNSVSIYKDTMLSKIDQLKRDHVETARFVAQIYRG
;
A
#
# COMPACT_ATOMS: atom_id res chain seq x y z
N TRP A 1 -99.06 -45.52 -129.98
CA TRP A 1 -99.64 -44.54 -130.91
C TRP A 1 -100.52 -43.63 -130.06
N LEU A 2 -100.58 -42.32 -130.15
CA LEU A 2 -100.02 -41.38 -131.08
C LEU A 2 -99.24 -40.29 -130.34
N VAL A 3 -98.68 -40.59 -129.17
CA VAL A 3 -97.32 -41.18 -129.07
C VAL A 3 -96.45 -40.76 -130.25
N GLN A 4 -95.32 -40.15 -129.94
CA GLN A 4 -94.27 -39.84 -130.90
C GLN A 4 -94.64 -38.88 -132.06
N ILE A 5 -95.89 -38.45 -132.26
CA ILE A 5 -96.22 -37.14 -132.91
C ILE A 5 -96.28 -36.01 -131.87
N VAL A 6 -96.51 -36.42 -130.62
CA VAL A 6 -95.67 -36.08 -129.46
C VAL A 6 -94.15 -35.84 -129.71
N LYS A 7 -93.49 -36.11 -130.86
CA LYS A 7 -92.09 -35.65 -131.10
C LYS A 7 -91.97 -34.44 -132.06
N TYR A 8 -93.08 -33.83 -132.51
CA TYR A 8 -93.08 -32.56 -133.25
C TYR A 8 -93.63 -31.37 -132.45
N LYS A 9 -94.37 -31.69 -131.37
CA LYS A 9 -94.31 -30.96 -130.09
C LYS A 9 -92.87 -30.83 -129.53
N ASP A 10 -91.84 -31.31 -130.24
CA ASP A 10 -90.44 -31.23 -129.82
C ASP A 10 -89.61 -30.23 -130.64
N PHE A 11 -90.09 -29.69 -131.77
CA PHE A 11 -89.34 -28.67 -132.54
C PHE A 11 -90.05 -27.32 -132.66
N ILE A 12 -91.32 -27.26 -133.11
CA ILE A 12 -92.02 -25.96 -133.22
C ILE A 12 -92.25 -25.33 -131.83
N THR A 13 -92.41 -26.18 -130.82
CA THR A 13 -92.62 -25.76 -129.43
C THR A 13 -91.32 -25.35 -128.72
N ASN A 14 -90.14 -25.62 -129.30
CA ASN A 14 -88.83 -25.38 -128.65
C ASN A 14 -87.83 -24.54 -129.48
N GLY A 15 -88.22 -23.99 -130.63
CA GLY A 15 -87.42 -22.97 -131.32
C GLY A 15 -87.95 -21.56 -131.04
N GLU A 16 -87.48 -20.89 -129.97
CA GLU A 16 -87.60 -19.43 -129.91
C GLU A 16 -86.63 -18.82 -130.95
N PRO A 17 -87.08 -17.94 -131.86
CA PRO A 17 -86.14 -17.11 -132.61
C PRO A 17 -85.42 -16.19 -131.61
N ALA A 18 -84.10 -16.38 -131.47
CA ALA A 18 -83.19 -15.87 -130.44
C ALA A 18 -82.91 -14.35 -130.44
N PHE A 19 -83.87 -13.52 -130.87
CA PHE A 19 -83.63 -12.10 -131.10
C PHE A 19 -84.79 -11.22 -130.63
N LYS A 20 -85.38 -11.58 -129.49
CA LYS A 20 -86.51 -10.85 -128.89
C LYS A 20 -86.16 -9.51 -128.25
N ASP A 21 -84.88 -9.25 -127.98
CA ASP A 21 -84.43 -8.14 -127.14
C ASP A 21 -83.68 -7.02 -127.90
N ASP A 22 -83.28 -7.27 -129.14
CA ASP A 22 -82.72 -6.22 -129.98
C ASP A 22 -83.89 -5.42 -130.55
N VAL A 23 -84.08 -4.20 -130.05
CA VAL A 23 -85.22 -3.34 -130.39
C VAL A 23 -85.23 -3.03 -131.88
N GLU A 24 -84.06 -2.86 -132.50
CA GLU A 24 -83.90 -2.66 -133.94
C GLU A 24 -84.22 -3.94 -134.73
N PHE A 25 -83.76 -5.09 -134.23
CA PHE A 25 -84.07 -6.39 -134.83
C PHE A 25 -85.57 -6.73 -134.72
N MET A 26 -86.19 -6.49 -133.57
CA MET A 26 -87.60 -6.76 -133.33
C MET A 26 -88.50 -5.82 -134.08
N TYR A 27 -88.09 -4.55 -134.18
CA TYR A 27 -88.69 -3.59 -135.08
C TYR A 27 -88.68 -4.14 -136.53
N THR A 28 -87.52 -4.63 -136.98
CA THR A 28 -87.34 -5.19 -138.33
C THR A 28 -88.23 -6.42 -138.58
N VAL A 29 -88.20 -7.41 -137.70
CA VAL A 29 -88.97 -8.66 -137.87
C VAL A 29 -90.47 -8.41 -137.84
N ASN A 30 -90.95 -7.56 -136.93
CA ASN A 30 -92.37 -7.27 -136.82
C ASN A 30 -92.88 -6.46 -138.03
N SER A 31 -92.09 -5.51 -138.53
CA SER A 31 -92.40 -4.77 -139.76
C SER A 31 -92.60 -5.72 -140.96
N TYR A 32 -91.68 -6.68 -141.16
CA TYR A 32 -91.83 -7.72 -142.20
C TYR A 32 -93.02 -8.65 -141.97
N LEU A 33 -93.32 -9.02 -140.72
CA LEU A 33 -94.44 -9.91 -140.39
C LEU A 33 -95.79 -9.24 -140.67
N PHE A 34 -95.91 -7.95 -140.37
CA PHE A 34 -97.10 -7.14 -140.66
C PHE A 34 -97.30 -6.95 -142.17
N TYR A 35 -96.21 -6.76 -142.92
CA TYR A 35 -96.23 -6.70 -144.39
C TYR A 35 -96.74 -8.03 -145.02
N ILE A 36 -96.21 -9.19 -144.61
CA ILE A 36 -96.58 -10.51 -145.19
C ILE A 36 -98.06 -10.85 -144.96
N LYS A 37 -98.64 -10.39 -143.85
CA LYS A 37 -100.04 -10.62 -143.50
C LYS A 37 -100.99 -9.59 -144.14
N GLY A 38 -100.48 -8.59 -144.85
CA GLY A 38 -101.25 -7.48 -145.41
C GLY A 38 -101.88 -6.58 -144.35
N GLN A 39 -101.21 -6.38 -143.21
CA GLN A 39 -101.68 -5.60 -142.06
C GLN A 39 -100.87 -4.29 -141.90
N ASP A 40 -101.02 -3.34 -142.82
CA ASP A 40 -100.18 -2.13 -142.88
C ASP A 40 -100.33 -1.19 -141.65
N ALA A 41 -101.53 -1.03 -141.09
CA ALA A 41 -101.76 -0.15 -139.93
C ALA A 41 -100.98 -0.60 -138.67
N SER A 42 -100.53 -1.85 -138.61
CA SER A 42 -99.73 -2.36 -137.50
C SER A 42 -98.23 -2.05 -137.66
N ALA A 43 -97.75 -1.71 -138.86
CA ALA A 43 -96.37 -1.32 -139.10
C ALA A 43 -96.11 0.12 -138.65
N ASP A 44 -96.97 1.07 -138.99
CA ASP A 44 -96.77 2.50 -138.68
C ASP A 44 -96.66 2.78 -137.16
N ALA A 45 -97.42 2.06 -136.34
CA ALA A 45 -97.36 2.20 -134.88
C ALA A 45 -96.02 1.74 -134.28
N LEU A 46 -95.30 0.86 -134.98
CA LEU A 46 -94.01 0.32 -134.57
C LEU A 46 -92.89 1.38 -134.74
N ASP A 47 -92.95 2.17 -135.80
CA ASP A 47 -91.96 3.19 -136.16
C ASP A 47 -91.90 4.32 -135.13
N GLU A 48 -93.07 4.87 -134.77
CA GLU A 48 -93.15 5.97 -133.82
C GLU A 48 -92.71 5.58 -132.40
N ALA A 49 -92.87 4.31 -132.03
CA ALA A 49 -92.42 3.80 -130.74
C ALA A 49 -90.89 3.80 -130.65
N CYS A 50 -90.20 3.38 -131.70
CA CYS A 50 -88.74 3.24 -131.71
C CYS A 50 -88.01 4.59 -131.57
N ILE A 51 -88.49 5.65 -132.23
CA ILE A 51 -87.82 6.96 -132.20
C ILE A 51 -87.83 7.60 -130.81
N ARG A 52 -88.94 7.52 -130.08
CA ARG A 52 -89.07 8.13 -128.75
C ARG A 52 -88.08 7.53 -127.75
N GLU A 53 -87.90 6.21 -127.80
CA GLU A 53 -86.98 5.50 -126.90
C GLU A 53 -85.53 5.97 -127.06
N LEU A 54 -85.08 6.24 -128.29
CA LEU A 54 -83.69 6.69 -128.53
C LEU A 54 -83.40 8.09 -127.97
N THR A 55 -84.35 9.02 -128.09
CA THR A 55 -84.16 10.39 -127.58
C THR A 55 -84.08 10.46 -126.06
N GLU A 56 -84.90 9.67 -125.37
CA GLU A 56 -84.85 9.56 -123.91
C GLU A 56 -83.51 8.96 -123.45
N TRP A 57 -82.95 8.03 -124.23
CA TRP A 57 -81.67 7.43 -123.92
C TRP A 57 -80.50 8.42 -123.90
N LYS A 58 -80.48 9.40 -124.82
CA LYS A 58 -79.40 10.40 -124.90
C LYS A 58 -79.34 11.31 -123.67
N VAL A 59 -80.48 11.91 -123.28
CA VAL A 59 -80.53 12.83 -122.13
C VAL A 59 -80.04 12.13 -120.86
N LYS A 60 -80.42 10.86 -120.72
CA LYS A 60 -79.99 10.00 -119.62
C LYS A 60 -78.47 9.85 -119.54
N VAL A 61 -77.73 9.92 -120.64
CA VAL A 61 -76.26 9.78 -120.66
C VAL A 61 -75.54 11.09 -120.28
N GLU A 62 -76.09 12.26 -120.61
CA GLU A 62 -75.42 13.53 -120.24
C GLU A 62 -75.53 13.80 -118.74
N GLU A 63 -76.68 13.47 -118.13
CA GLU A 63 -76.86 13.57 -116.69
C GLU A 63 -75.92 12.61 -115.93
N THR A 64 -75.61 11.44 -116.49
CA THR A 64 -74.68 10.50 -115.85
C THR A 64 -73.25 11.01 -115.83
N VAL A 65 -72.80 11.73 -116.86
CA VAL A 65 -71.42 12.25 -116.93
C VAL A 65 -71.18 13.36 -115.89
N LYS A 66 -72.12 14.31 -115.73
CA LYS A 66 -71.97 15.36 -114.71
C LYS A 66 -71.93 14.80 -113.30
N GLY A 67 -72.77 13.79 -113.02
CA GLY A 67 -72.72 13.09 -111.73
C GLY A 67 -71.36 12.45 -111.46
N LEU A 68 -70.66 11.97 -112.50
CA LEU A 68 -69.33 11.39 -112.34
C LEU A 68 -68.26 12.42 -111.99
N GLU A 69 -68.28 13.63 -112.56
CA GLU A 69 -67.25 14.64 -112.25
C GLU A 69 -67.32 15.17 -110.82
N GLU A 70 -68.53 15.39 -110.30
CA GLU A 70 -68.75 15.76 -108.90
C GLU A 70 -68.28 14.63 -107.98
N SER A 71 -68.51 13.37 -108.37
CA SER A 71 -68.01 12.22 -107.62
C SER A 71 -66.48 12.18 -107.54
N VAL A 72 -65.76 12.59 -108.59
CA VAL A 72 -64.28 12.60 -108.60
C VAL A 72 -63.72 13.63 -107.62
N LYS A 73 -64.26 14.85 -107.58
CA LYS A 73 -63.79 15.89 -106.65
C LYS A 73 -64.04 15.51 -105.20
N GLU A 74 -65.18 14.86 -104.92
CA GLU A 74 -65.46 14.33 -103.59
C GLU A 74 -64.46 13.22 -103.21
N LEU A 75 -64.02 12.40 -104.17
CA LEU A 75 -63.02 11.35 -103.95
C LEU A 75 -61.62 11.92 -103.66
N GLU A 76 -61.21 13.02 -104.29
CA GLU A 76 -59.90 13.64 -104.04
C GLU A 76 -59.81 14.27 -102.63
N LEU A 77 -60.85 14.97 -102.18
CA LEU A 77 -60.92 15.49 -100.82
C LEU A 77 -60.92 14.37 -99.76
N LYS A 78 -61.57 13.24 -100.07
CA LYS A 78 -61.49 12.04 -99.22
C LYS A 78 -60.06 11.52 -99.14
N LEU A 79 -59.29 11.54 -100.23
CA LEU A 79 -57.90 11.07 -100.27
C LEU A 79 -56.96 11.91 -99.39
N GLU A 80 -57.05 13.23 -99.44
CA GLU A 80 -56.23 14.11 -98.58
C GLU A 80 -56.56 13.93 -97.10
N GLY A 81 -57.84 13.71 -96.75
CA GLY A 81 -58.25 13.33 -95.41
C GLY A 81 -57.63 12.03 -94.89
N PHE A 82 -57.34 11.07 -95.78
CA PHE A 82 -56.67 9.81 -95.40
C PHE A 82 -55.16 9.96 -95.15
N ASN A 83 -54.50 11.00 -95.66
CA ASN A 83 -53.04 11.17 -95.57
C ASN A 83 -52.55 12.09 -94.43
N GLY A 84 -53.45 12.84 -93.78
CA GLY A 84 -53.08 13.87 -92.79
C GLY A 84 -52.83 13.40 -91.35
N GLY A 85 -52.98 12.12 -91.04
CA GLY A 85 -52.80 11.59 -89.67
C GLY A 85 -52.50 10.09 -89.64
N PRO A 86 -52.10 9.54 -88.47
CA PRO A 86 -51.97 8.10 -88.30
C PRO A 86 -53.31 7.45 -88.67
N SER A 87 -53.26 6.45 -89.55
CA SER A 87 -54.50 5.86 -90.07
C SER A 87 -55.33 5.28 -88.93
N GLN A 88 -56.66 5.31 -89.06
CA GLN A 88 -57.56 4.70 -88.08
C GLN A 88 -57.18 3.24 -87.78
N LYS A 89 -56.61 2.54 -88.77
CA LYS A 89 -56.08 1.18 -88.62
C LYS A 89 -54.91 1.10 -87.64
N GLU A 90 -53.99 2.06 -87.65
CA GLU A 90 -52.82 2.06 -86.76
C GLU A 90 -53.21 2.35 -85.31
N VAL A 91 -54.15 3.27 -85.10
CA VAL A 91 -54.75 3.53 -83.77
C VAL A 91 -55.46 2.28 -83.26
N LEU A 92 -56.28 1.64 -84.11
CA LEU A 92 -56.97 0.40 -83.77
C LEU A 92 -56.00 -0.76 -83.53
N GLU A 93 -54.85 -0.82 -84.21
CA GLU A 93 -53.83 -1.83 -83.97
C GLU A 93 -53.13 -1.63 -82.62
N GLN A 94 -52.83 -0.38 -82.24
CA GLN A 94 -52.30 -0.08 -80.91
C GLN A 94 -53.31 -0.44 -79.81
N GLU A 95 -54.58 -0.03 -79.97
CA GLU A 95 -55.66 -0.43 -79.05
C GLU A 95 -55.80 -1.96 -78.97
N ARG A 96 -55.71 -2.65 -80.11
CA ARG A 96 -55.76 -4.11 -80.16
C ARG A 96 -54.61 -4.74 -79.37
N THR A 97 -53.38 -4.23 -79.49
CA THR A 97 -52.24 -4.78 -78.73
C THR A 97 -52.42 -4.59 -77.22
N VAL A 98 -52.90 -3.44 -76.77
CA VAL A 98 -53.20 -3.18 -75.35
C VAL A 98 -54.31 -4.12 -74.86
N LEU A 99 -55.37 -4.31 -75.65
CA LEU A 99 -56.45 -5.25 -75.31
C LEU A 99 -55.97 -6.71 -75.30
N GLU A 100 -55.10 -7.11 -76.23
CA GLU A 100 -54.50 -8.46 -76.25
C GLU A 100 -53.62 -8.71 -75.01
N GLU A 101 -52.87 -7.69 -74.56
CA GLU A 101 -52.11 -7.75 -73.32
C GLU A 101 -53.04 -7.88 -72.10
N ASP A 102 -54.11 -7.10 -72.04
CA ASP A 102 -55.08 -7.17 -70.95
C ASP A 102 -55.84 -8.49 -70.93
N VAL A 103 -56.24 -9.00 -72.09
CA VAL A 103 -56.79 -10.35 -72.25
C VAL A 103 -55.79 -11.40 -71.72
N SER A 104 -54.51 -11.27 -72.06
CA SER A 104 -53.47 -12.17 -71.54
C SER A 104 -53.31 -12.07 -70.03
N LYS A 105 -53.43 -10.86 -69.45
CA LYS A 105 -53.43 -10.67 -67.98
C LYS A 105 -54.66 -11.32 -67.34
N PHE A 106 -55.85 -11.16 -67.91
CA PHE A 106 -57.07 -11.78 -67.41
C PHE A 106 -57.00 -13.31 -67.45
N HIS A 107 -56.49 -13.90 -68.55
CA HIS A 107 -56.30 -15.35 -68.63
C HIS A 107 -55.36 -15.86 -67.54
N ARG A 108 -54.24 -15.18 -67.27
CA ARG A 108 -53.35 -15.56 -66.15
C ARG A 108 -54.02 -15.46 -64.78
N ILE A 109 -54.89 -14.46 -64.59
CA ILE A 109 -55.66 -14.32 -63.33
C ILE A 109 -56.68 -15.44 -63.22
N ILE A 110 -57.40 -15.76 -64.29
CA ILE A 110 -58.37 -16.86 -64.34
C ILE A 110 -57.67 -18.19 -64.02
N GLU A 111 -56.56 -18.50 -64.68
CA GLU A 111 -55.78 -19.72 -64.42
C GLU A 111 -55.33 -19.80 -62.95
N LYS A 112 -54.91 -18.68 -62.36
CA LYS A 112 -54.53 -18.62 -60.96
C LYS A 112 -55.74 -18.86 -60.04
N LEU A 113 -56.88 -18.24 -60.32
CA LEU A 113 -58.11 -18.40 -59.55
C LEU A 113 -58.66 -19.83 -59.68
N ASP A 114 -58.64 -20.42 -60.86
CA ASP A 114 -59.04 -21.80 -61.11
C ASP A 114 -58.13 -22.79 -60.37
N GLY A 115 -56.82 -22.53 -60.34
CA GLY A 115 -55.88 -23.29 -59.52
C GLY A 115 -56.19 -23.20 -58.03
N GLN A 116 -56.47 -21.99 -57.52
CA GLN A 116 -56.88 -21.78 -56.13
C GLN A 116 -58.22 -22.44 -55.81
N LEU A 117 -59.18 -22.39 -56.74
CA LEU A 117 -60.50 -23.01 -56.59
C LEU A 117 -60.39 -24.54 -56.58
N ALA A 118 -59.58 -25.13 -57.44
CA ALA A 118 -59.31 -26.57 -57.43
C ALA A 118 -58.62 -27.02 -56.14
N GLU A 119 -57.65 -26.25 -55.62
CA GLU A 119 -57.01 -26.54 -54.33
C GLU A 119 -58.01 -26.43 -53.17
N ALA A 120 -58.85 -25.39 -53.16
CA ALA A 120 -59.90 -25.21 -52.16
C ALA A 120 -60.94 -26.34 -52.21
N GLN A 121 -61.36 -26.76 -53.40
CA GLN A 121 -62.29 -27.87 -53.59
C GLN A 121 -61.69 -29.18 -53.07
N LYS A 122 -60.43 -29.47 -53.38
CA LYS A 122 -59.74 -30.66 -52.87
C LYS A 122 -59.66 -30.66 -51.33
N LYS A 123 -59.34 -29.51 -50.73
CA LYS A 123 -59.33 -29.36 -49.26
C LYS A 123 -60.73 -29.54 -48.66
N LEU A 124 -61.77 -29.05 -49.33
CA LEU A 124 -63.15 -29.24 -48.89
C LEU A 124 -63.53 -30.73 -48.91
N ASP A 125 -63.26 -31.43 -50.01
CA ASP A 125 -63.54 -32.86 -50.15
C ASP A 125 -62.79 -33.71 -49.09
N GLU A 126 -61.54 -33.37 -48.78
CA GLU A 126 -60.76 -34.00 -47.71
C GLU A 126 -61.38 -33.73 -46.33
N LYS A 127 -61.85 -32.51 -46.08
CA LYS A 127 -62.52 -32.13 -44.83
C LYS A 127 -63.87 -32.82 -44.68
N ASP A 128 -64.63 -32.95 -45.76
CA ASP A 128 -65.93 -33.64 -45.76
C ASP A 128 -65.75 -35.13 -45.46
N LYS A 129 -64.76 -35.79 -46.07
CA LYS A 129 -64.41 -37.18 -45.73
C LYS A 129 -63.99 -37.34 -44.27
N ALA A 130 -63.15 -36.44 -43.77
CA ALA A 130 -62.73 -36.46 -42.36
C ALA A 130 -63.90 -36.20 -41.41
N LEU A 131 -64.82 -35.31 -41.78
CA LEU A 131 -66.03 -35.02 -41.02
C LEU A 131 -66.94 -36.24 -40.96
N GLU A 132 -67.13 -36.95 -42.07
CA GLU A 132 -67.95 -38.16 -42.13
C GLU A 132 -67.42 -39.23 -41.16
N VAL A 133 -66.10 -39.50 -41.18
CA VAL A 133 -65.46 -40.40 -40.21
C VAL A 133 -65.69 -39.94 -38.77
N LYS A 134 -65.56 -38.64 -38.49
CA LYS A 134 -65.83 -38.10 -37.13
C LYS A 134 -67.32 -38.16 -36.74
N VAL A 135 -68.24 -38.13 -37.69
CA VAL A 135 -69.67 -38.33 -37.44
C VAL A 135 -69.94 -39.79 -37.10
N GLU A 136 -69.36 -40.74 -37.82
CA GLU A 136 -69.46 -42.18 -37.51
C GLU A 136 -68.84 -42.53 -36.15
N ASP A 137 -67.65 -42.01 -35.85
CA ASP A 137 -67.00 -42.18 -34.54
C ASP A 137 -67.87 -41.60 -33.42
N ARG A 138 -68.43 -40.40 -33.61
CA ARG A 138 -69.35 -39.81 -32.62
C ARG A 138 -70.58 -40.68 -32.40
N LYS A 139 -71.20 -41.21 -33.47
CA LYS A 139 -72.32 -42.15 -33.35
C LYS A 139 -71.93 -43.39 -32.54
N ARG A 140 -70.74 -43.96 -32.80
CA ARG A 140 -70.21 -45.11 -32.06
C ARG A 140 -70.01 -44.79 -30.58
N ILE A 141 -69.37 -43.66 -30.27
CA ILE A 141 -69.13 -43.19 -28.90
C ILE A 141 -70.45 -42.91 -28.18
N CYS A 142 -71.46 -42.37 -28.86
CA CYS A 142 -72.79 -42.16 -28.28
C CYS A 142 -73.44 -43.50 -27.92
N LEU A 143 -73.40 -44.49 -28.81
CA LEU A 143 -73.92 -45.83 -28.54
C LEU A 143 -73.21 -46.48 -27.35
N GLU A 144 -71.88 -46.44 -27.33
CA GLU A 144 -71.07 -46.97 -26.22
C GLU A 144 -71.38 -46.25 -24.90
N ASN A 145 -71.51 -44.91 -24.92
CA ASN A 145 -71.89 -44.15 -23.73
C ASN A 145 -73.31 -44.49 -23.25
N ASP A 146 -74.26 -44.71 -24.14
CA ASP A 146 -75.61 -45.11 -23.76
C ASP A 146 -75.63 -46.53 -23.17
N GLU A 147 -74.82 -47.45 -23.71
CA GLU A 147 -74.61 -48.77 -23.10
C GLU A 147 -73.93 -48.69 -21.73
N LEU A 148 -72.91 -47.84 -21.58
CA LEU A 148 -72.24 -47.60 -20.31
C LEU A 148 -73.19 -46.97 -19.29
N LYS A 149 -74.00 -45.98 -19.70
CA LYS A 149 -75.05 -45.39 -18.84
C LYS A 149 -76.04 -46.45 -18.39
N LYS A 150 -76.55 -47.29 -19.30
CA LYS A 150 -77.43 -48.41 -18.93
C LYS A 150 -76.76 -49.34 -17.93
N LYS A 151 -75.49 -49.73 -18.16
CA LYS A 151 -74.72 -50.55 -17.21
C LYS A 151 -74.55 -49.87 -15.85
N ILE A 152 -74.30 -48.56 -15.80
CA ILE A 152 -74.17 -47.78 -14.56
C ILE A 152 -75.52 -47.65 -13.84
N GLU A 153 -76.59 -47.38 -14.58
CA GLU A 153 -77.97 -47.29 -14.06
C GLU A 153 -78.45 -48.64 -13.53
N GLU A 154 -78.14 -49.74 -14.23
CA GLU A 154 -78.38 -51.12 -13.82
C GLU A 154 -77.55 -51.51 -12.59
N GLN A 155 -76.33 -50.99 -12.48
CA GLN A 155 -75.48 -51.21 -11.30
C GLN A 155 -76.00 -50.47 -10.06
N GLY A 156 -76.71 -49.36 -10.23
CA GLY A 156 -77.23 -48.52 -9.15
C GLY A 156 -76.10 -47.96 -8.28
N ILE A 157 -76.23 -46.71 -7.80
CA ILE A 157 -75.30 -46.22 -6.79
C ILE A 157 -75.57 -47.00 -5.51
N ASN A 158 -74.74 -48.01 -5.24
CA ASN A 158 -74.74 -48.69 -3.97
C ASN A 158 -74.36 -47.66 -2.90
N LEU A 159 -75.35 -47.19 -2.13
CA LEU A 159 -75.18 -46.20 -1.05
C LEU A 159 -74.01 -46.57 -0.11
N ARG A 160 -73.77 -47.87 0.07
CA ARG A 160 -72.65 -48.40 0.85
C ARG A 160 -71.28 -48.03 0.27
N ASP A 161 -71.12 -48.03 -1.05
CA ASP A 161 -69.86 -47.69 -1.72
C ASP A 161 -69.63 -46.17 -1.72
N ALA A 162 -70.69 -45.37 -1.88
CA ALA A 162 -70.61 -43.92 -1.72
C ALA A 162 -70.21 -43.51 -0.29
N GLU A 163 -70.79 -44.17 0.72
CA GLU A 163 -70.39 -43.97 2.12
C GLU A 163 -68.96 -44.45 2.40
N ARG A 164 -68.51 -45.55 1.78
CA ARG A 164 -67.14 -46.03 1.88
C ARG A 164 -66.16 -44.99 1.34
N MET A 165 -66.41 -44.49 0.14
CA MET A 165 -65.58 -43.45 -0.49
C MET A 165 -65.55 -42.16 0.35
N LYS A 166 -66.69 -41.77 0.94
CA LYS A 166 -66.75 -40.63 1.86
C LYS A 166 -65.88 -40.85 3.11
N ARG A 167 -65.87 -42.05 3.70
CA ARG A 167 -65.02 -42.37 4.85
C ARG A 167 -63.54 -42.38 4.47
N GLU A 168 -63.19 -42.90 3.29
CA GLU A 168 -61.81 -42.91 2.77
C GLU A 168 -61.31 -41.49 2.49
N LEU A 169 -62.13 -40.62 1.88
CA LEU A 169 -61.81 -39.20 1.71
C LEU A 169 -61.59 -38.50 3.05
N GLN A 170 -62.48 -38.70 4.02
CA GLN A 170 -62.32 -38.11 5.35
C GLN A 170 -61.09 -38.63 6.10
N ALA A 171 -60.60 -39.84 5.80
CA ALA A 171 -59.36 -40.36 6.35
C ALA A 171 -58.15 -39.68 5.69
N LEU A 172 -58.17 -39.55 4.35
CA LEU A 172 -57.13 -38.83 3.62
C LEU A 172 -57.03 -37.36 4.02
N ASP A 173 -58.16 -36.67 4.21
CA ASP A 173 -58.17 -35.27 4.67
C ASP A 173 -57.51 -35.15 6.05
N ARG A 174 -57.78 -36.08 6.98
CA ARG A 174 -57.13 -36.13 8.29
C ARG A 174 -55.63 -36.39 8.18
N ASP A 175 -55.23 -37.35 7.35
CA ASP A 175 -53.81 -37.64 7.11
C ASP A 175 -53.09 -36.43 6.51
N ILE A 176 -53.73 -35.69 5.59
CA ILE A 176 -53.21 -34.44 5.03
C ILE A 176 -53.02 -33.41 6.14
N GLU A 177 -54.05 -33.14 6.95
CA GLU A 177 -53.96 -32.19 8.06
C GLU A 177 -52.83 -32.55 9.04
N GLU A 178 -52.70 -33.83 9.41
CA GLU A 178 -51.61 -34.30 10.28
C GLU A 178 -50.23 -34.08 9.66
N THR A 179 -50.06 -34.38 8.37
CA THR A 179 -48.79 -34.15 7.67
C THR A 179 -48.47 -32.66 7.51
N GLU A 180 -49.47 -31.80 7.34
CA GLU A 180 -49.28 -30.35 7.27
C GLU A 180 -48.87 -29.78 8.62
N VAL A 181 -49.49 -30.22 9.72
CA VAL A 181 -49.08 -29.82 11.07
C VAL A 181 -47.64 -30.26 11.35
N ALA A 182 -47.28 -31.50 10.97
CA ALA A 182 -45.92 -31.98 11.10
C ALA A 182 -44.92 -31.16 10.28
N ARG A 183 -45.25 -30.82 9.02
CA ARG A 183 -44.44 -29.95 8.15
C ARG A 183 -44.23 -28.58 8.80
N ASN A 184 -45.29 -27.93 9.25
CA ASN A 184 -45.21 -26.60 9.88
C ASN A 184 -44.33 -26.65 11.15
N GLY A 185 -44.44 -27.70 11.96
CA GLY A 185 -43.57 -27.91 13.12
C GLY A 185 -42.09 -28.13 12.76
N TRP A 186 -41.78 -28.68 11.58
CA TRP A 186 -40.41 -28.74 11.07
C TRP A 186 -39.94 -27.40 10.50
N GLU A 187 -40.79 -26.65 9.81
CA GLU A 187 -40.49 -25.31 9.29
C GLU A 187 -40.17 -24.34 10.44
N GLU A 188 -40.95 -24.34 11.53
CA GLU A 188 -40.65 -23.55 12.72
C GLU A 188 -39.29 -23.90 13.34
N LYS A 189 -38.96 -25.20 13.42
CA LYS A 189 -37.65 -25.65 13.91
C LYS A 189 -36.51 -25.20 13.00
N VAL A 190 -36.68 -25.26 11.69
CA VAL A 190 -35.69 -24.77 10.72
C VAL A 190 -35.49 -23.27 10.93
N TRP A 191 -36.58 -22.50 11.05
CA TRP A 191 -36.51 -21.05 11.24
C TRP A 191 -35.82 -20.66 12.56
N GLU A 192 -36.12 -21.37 13.65
CA GLU A 192 -35.45 -21.18 14.94
C GLU A 192 -33.95 -21.50 14.86
N LEU A 193 -33.58 -22.61 14.20
CA LEU A 193 -32.18 -22.97 13.97
C LEU A 193 -31.44 -21.94 13.11
N ASP A 194 -32.06 -21.46 12.03
CA ASP A 194 -31.48 -20.42 11.17
C ASP A 194 -31.25 -19.12 11.94
N SER A 195 -32.20 -18.74 12.80
CA SER A 195 -32.07 -17.58 13.68
C SER A 195 -30.91 -17.73 14.68
N GLN A 196 -30.78 -18.91 15.30
CA GLN A 196 -29.67 -19.22 16.20
C GLN A 196 -28.32 -19.22 15.47
N ILE A 197 -28.25 -19.81 14.27
CA ILE A 197 -27.04 -19.81 13.43
C ILE A 197 -26.65 -18.37 13.07
N ALA A 198 -27.60 -17.54 12.64
CA ALA A 198 -27.35 -16.13 12.32
C ALA A 198 -26.83 -15.36 13.55
N HIS A 199 -27.43 -15.58 14.72
CA HIS A 199 -26.96 -14.96 15.96
C HIS A 199 -25.52 -15.38 16.30
N LYS A 200 -25.22 -16.68 16.23
CA LYS A 200 -23.88 -17.22 16.49
C LYS A 200 -22.85 -16.76 15.48
N PHE A 201 -23.23 -16.63 14.21
CA PHE A 201 -22.37 -16.10 13.16
C PHE A 201 -22.00 -14.63 13.44
N ASN A 202 -22.97 -13.81 13.85
CA ASN A 202 -22.71 -12.43 14.24
C ASN A 202 -21.80 -12.32 15.49
N GLU A 203 -21.93 -13.22 16.46
CA GLU A 203 -20.98 -13.31 17.60
C GLU A 203 -19.57 -13.69 17.14
N LEU A 204 -19.46 -14.59 16.18
CA LEU A 204 -18.20 -15.00 15.60
C LEU A 204 -17.56 -13.87 14.79
N GLU A 205 -18.33 -13.09 14.04
CA GLU A 205 -17.87 -11.88 13.35
C GLU A 205 -17.26 -10.86 14.32
N ARG A 206 -17.95 -10.56 15.43
CA ARG A 206 -17.37 -9.67 16.46
C ARG A 206 -16.08 -10.24 17.04
N SER A 207 -16.08 -11.52 17.40
CA SER A 207 -14.90 -12.18 17.97
C SER A 207 -13.71 -12.20 17.00
N THR A 208 -13.96 -12.39 15.71
CA THR A 208 -12.91 -12.35 14.68
C THR A 208 -12.42 -10.93 14.41
N MET A 209 -13.27 -9.91 14.48
CA MET A 209 -12.85 -8.50 14.44
C MET A 209 -11.90 -8.17 15.59
N ASP A 210 -12.27 -8.54 16.82
CA ASP A 210 -11.44 -8.32 18.01
C ASP A 210 -10.11 -9.08 17.92
N ALA A 211 -10.14 -10.35 17.52
CA ALA A 211 -8.95 -11.16 17.31
C ALA A 211 -8.03 -10.56 16.24
N ASN A 212 -8.59 -10.15 15.10
CA ASN A 212 -7.84 -9.50 14.03
C ASN A 212 -7.22 -8.17 14.48
N GLN A 213 -7.91 -7.39 15.32
CA GLN A 213 -7.35 -6.16 15.89
C GLN A 213 -6.21 -6.47 16.86
N ALA A 214 -6.34 -7.48 17.71
CA ALA A 214 -5.29 -7.94 18.61
C ALA A 214 -4.06 -8.43 17.84
N ILE A 215 -4.25 -9.21 16.77
CA ILE A 215 -3.19 -9.68 15.87
C ILE A 215 -2.43 -8.49 15.27
N ARG A 216 -3.14 -7.49 14.72
CA ARG A 216 -2.48 -6.28 14.17
C ARG A 216 -1.66 -5.52 15.22
N ARG A 217 -2.17 -5.39 16.45
CA ARG A 217 -1.47 -4.70 17.54
C ARG A 217 -0.22 -5.45 18.02
N LEU A 218 -0.33 -6.77 18.20
CA LEU A 218 0.73 -7.60 18.78
C LEU A 218 1.83 -7.92 17.78
N LEU A 219 1.45 -8.38 16.60
CA LEU A 219 2.42 -8.90 15.63
C LEU A 219 3.07 -7.79 14.81
N LYS A 220 2.50 -6.57 14.74
CA LYS A 220 2.96 -5.44 13.90
C LYS A 220 3.35 -5.83 12.46
N LEU A 221 2.91 -7.00 12.02
CA LEU A 221 3.20 -7.60 10.74
C LEU A 221 2.04 -7.21 9.84
N GLU A 222 2.24 -6.15 9.06
CA GLU A 222 1.29 -5.74 8.02
C GLU A 222 1.10 -6.92 7.04
N GLY A 223 -0.06 -7.57 7.13
CA GLY A 223 -0.56 -8.48 6.08
C GLY A 223 -0.42 -9.98 6.31
N CYS A 224 0.21 -10.47 7.38
CA CYS A 224 0.55 -11.90 7.46
C CYS A 224 -0.60 -12.81 7.93
N PHE A 225 -1.55 -12.33 8.73
CA PHE A 225 -2.66 -13.15 9.21
C PHE A 225 -3.91 -12.33 9.48
N GLN A 226 -5.05 -12.75 8.90
CA GLN A 226 -6.37 -12.20 9.16
C GLN A 226 -7.41 -13.32 9.04
N TYR A 227 -8.24 -13.50 10.06
CA TYR A 227 -9.44 -14.33 9.96
C TYR A 227 -10.41 -13.69 8.98
N LYS A 228 -10.86 -14.47 7.99
CA LYS A 228 -11.90 -14.09 7.04
C LYS A 228 -13.00 -15.13 7.14
N LEU A 229 -14.14 -14.73 7.69
CA LEU A 229 -15.24 -15.66 7.90
C LEU A 229 -15.90 -16.04 6.58
N ASN A 230 -16.24 -17.33 6.45
CA ASN A 230 -17.04 -17.87 5.37
C ASN A 230 -18.34 -18.45 5.95
N GLY A 231 -19.46 -17.76 5.70
CA GLY A 231 -20.79 -18.20 6.16
C GLY A 231 -21.32 -19.46 5.46
N HIS A 232 -20.62 -19.96 4.43
CA HIS A 232 -20.99 -21.18 3.72
C HIS A 232 -20.09 -22.38 4.08
N GLY A 233 -19.18 -22.22 5.04
CA GLY A 233 -18.32 -23.31 5.49
C GLY A 233 -19.10 -24.36 6.27
N CYS A 234 -18.83 -25.64 6.01
CA CYS A 234 -19.44 -26.76 6.74
C CYS A 234 -18.52 -27.27 7.86
N THR A 235 -17.25 -26.88 7.84
CA THR A 235 -16.26 -27.23 8.87
C THR A 235 -15.64 -25.98 9.52
N ALA A 236 -15.15 -26.11 10.75
CA ALA A 236 -14.59 -24.98 11.50
C ALA A 236 -13.42 -24.27 10.77
N SER A 237 -12.56 -25.02 10.07
CA SER A 237 -11.46 -24.41 9.27
C SER A 237 -11.98 -23.69 8.03
N GLU A 238 -13.05 -24.17 7.39
CA GLU A 238 -13.69 -23.48 6.26
C GLU A 238 -14.37 -22.18 6.71
N VAL A 239 -15.08 -22.22 7.85
CA VAL A 239 -15.77 -21.05 8.41
C VAL A 239 -14.78 -19.97 8.83
N LEU A 240 -13.63 -20.31 9.39
CA LEU A 240 -12.62 -19.34 9.85
C LEU A 240 -11.66 -18.85 8.73
N GLY A 241 -11.63 -19.53 7.58
CA GLY A 241 -10.92 -19.14 6.35
C GLY A 241 -9.39 -19.22 6.39
N SER A 242 -8.79 -19.35 7.58
CA SER A 242 -7.35 -19.55 7.76
C SER A 242 -7.07 -20.55 8.87
N ASP A 243 -6.14 -21.46 8.61
CA ASP A 243 -5.91 -22.62 9.45
C ASP A 243 -4.98 -22.23 10.62
N TYR A 244 -5.60 -21.98 11.79
CA TYR A 244 -4.94 -21.60 13.04
C TYR A 244 -3.70 -22.44 13.35
N LYS A 245 -3.81 -23.75 13.08
CA LYS A 245 -2.81 -24.76 13.46
C LYS A 245 -1.55 -24.68 12.62
N SER A 246 -1.67 -24.32 11.34
CA SER A 246 -0.57 -24.34 10.38
C SER A 246 0.08 -22.97 10.16
N ILE A 247 -0.66 -21.87 10.35
CA ILE A 247 -0.14 -20.51 10.08
C ILE A 247 0.03 -19.69 11.37
N LEU A 248 -1.05 -19.48 12.14
CA LEU A 248 -1.01 -18.56 13.28
C LEU A 248 -0.20 -19.12 14.46
N LYS A 249 -0.40 -20.41 14.80
CA LYS A 249 0.28 -21.03 15.94
C LYS A 249 1.81 -21.06 15.78
N PRO A 250 2.38 -21.44 14.61
CA PRO A 250 3.81 -21.33 14.39
C PRO A 250 4.33 -19.88 14.43
N ALA A 251 3.61 -18.92 13.85
CA ALA A 251 4.02 -17.51 13.86
C ALA A 251 4.01 -16.88 15.28
N LEU A 252 3.04 -17.27 16.13
CA LEU A 252 3.03 -16.86 17.54
C LEU A 252 4.17 -17.52 18.33
N ALA A 253 4.47 -18.79 18.03
CA ALA A 253 5.58 -19.49 18.67
C ALA A 253 6.92 -18.82 18.32
N SER A 254 7.16 -18.49 17.04
CA SER A 254 8.38 -17.80 16.62
C SER A 254 8.49 -16.41 17.26
N PHE A 255 7.41 -15.62 17.27
CA PHE A 255 7.41 -14.31 17.94
C PHE A 255 7.69 -14.41 19.45
N SER A 256 7.16 -15.45 20.11
CA SER A 256 7.44 -15.71 21.53
C SER A 256 8.90 -16.08 21.75
N GLU A 257 9.48 -16.93 20.90
CA GLU A 257 10.91 -17.29 20.98
C GLU A 257 11.81 -16.08 20.72
N ASP A 258 11.52 -15.27 19.70
CA ASP A 258 12.26 -14.03 19.41
C ASP A 258 12.21 -13.07 20.60
N THR A 259 11.04 -12.93 21.22
CA THR A 259 10.88 -12.09 22.42
C THR A 259 11.68 -12.63 23.61
N LYS A 260 11.66 -13.95 23.83
CA LYS A 260 12.46 -14.60 24.89
C LYS A 260 13.94 -14.42 24.64
N LYS A 261 14.40 -14.63 23.40
CA LYS A 261 15.80 -14.47 23.00
C LYS A 261 16.25 -13.02 23.21
N SER A 262 15.49 -12.05 22.68
CA SER A 262 15.77 -10.62 22.86
C SER A 262 15.77 -10.22 24.35
N SER A 263 14.86 -10.77 25.14
CA SER A 263 14.84 -10.52 26.59
C SER A 263 16.04 -11.13 27.30
N MET A 264 16.43 -12.36 26.93
CA MET A 264 17.60 -13.05 27.48
C MET A 264 18.89 -12.32 27.13
N GLU A 265 19.06 -11.87 25.89
CA GLU A 265 20.18 -11.03 25.46
C GLU A 265 20.28 -9.77 26.33
N LYS A 266 19.16 -9.06 26.56
CA LYS A 266 19.14 -7.89 27.47
C LYS A 266 19.45 -8.24 28.92
N PHE A 267 19.03 -9.41 29.41
CA PHE A 267 19.38 -9.86 30.75
C PHE A 267 20.88 -10.16 30.86
N GLU A 268 21.48 -10.80 29.86
CA GLU A 268 22.92 -11.02 29.80
C GLU A 268 23.67 -9.68 29.75
N GLU A 269 23.24 -8.72 28.94
CA GLU A 269 23.78 -7.36 28.94
C GLU A 269 23.69 -6.72 30.34
N LEU A 270 22.55 -6.81 31.03
CA LEU A 270 22.39 -6.29 32.39
C LEU A 270 23.33 -6.96 33.39
N ILE A 271 23.57 -8.27 33.27
CA ILE A 271 24.52 -9.00 34.12
C ILE A 271 25.94 -8.48 33.87
N THR A 272 26.35 -8.32 32.61
CA THR A 272 27.68 -7.78 32.29
C THR A 272 27.88 -6.37 32.82
N LEU A 273 26.89 -5.49 32.67
CA LEU A 273 26.93 -4.12 33.20
C LEU A 273 27.01 -4.12 34.73
N ARG A 274 26.26 -5.00 35.41
CA ARG A 274 26.31 -5.14 36.86
C ARG A 274 27.69 -5.60 37.32
N GLN A 275 28.29 -6.57 36.63
CA GLN A 275 29.65 -7.03 36.94
C GLN A 275 30.68 -5.90 36.76
N GLN A 276 30.61 -5.16 35.65
CA GLN A 276 31.47 -3.99 35.42
C GLN A 276 31.28 -2.91 36.50
N ALA A 277 30.05 -2.68 36.97
CA ALA A 277 29.77 -1.76 38.08
C ALA A 277 30.39 -2.24 39.40
N THR A 278 30.35 -3.54 39.69
CA THR A 278 31.00 -4.08 40.90
C THR A 278 32.52 -3.98 40.83
N GLU A 279 33.13 -4.24 39.67
CA GLU A 279 34.57 -4.10 39.47
C GLU A 279 35.04 -2.64 39.53
N SER A 280 34.26 -1.69 38.99
CA SER A 280 34.57 -0.27 39.11
C SER A 280 34.43 0.23 40.55
N ALA A 281 33.43 -0.24 41.29
CA ALA A 281 33.29 0.06 42.72
C ALA A 281 34.46 -0.48 43.55
N ALA A 282 34.89 -1.73 43.31
CA ALA A 282 36.07 -2.29 43.97
C ALA A 282 37.34 -1.49 43.68
N ARG A 283 37.57 -1.11 42.41
CA ARG A 283 38.68 -0.22 42.03
C ARG A 283 38.59 1.14 42.72
N LEU A 284 37.40 1.71 42.87
CA LEU A 284 37.21 2.98 43.57
C LEU A 284 37.65 2.88 45.05
N VAL A 285 37.24 1.81 45.75
CA VAL A 285 37.63 1.56 47.15
C VAL A 285 39.14 1.39 47.29
N GLU A 286 39.79 0.65 46.39
CA GLU A 286 41.24 0.51 46.39
C GLU A 286 41.95 1.87 46.22
N LYS A 287 41.48 2.70 45.29
CA LYS A 287 42.00 4.07 45.10
C LYS A 287 41.77 4.93 46.34
N GLN A 288 40.60 4.84 46.98
CA GLN A 288 40.32 5.56 48.23
C GLN A 288 41.28 5.14 49.35
N HIS A 289 41.54 3.84 49.52
CA HIS A 289 42.52 3.35 50.50
C HIS A 289 43.93 3.89 50.20
N ARG A 290 44.36 3.88 48.94
CA ARG A 290 45.65 4.45 48.54
C ARG A 290 45.74 5.94 48.84
N VAL A 291 44.67 6.71 48.57
CA VAL A 291 44.61 8.14 48.91
C VAL A 291 44.67 8.36 50.42
N ALA A 292 43.97 7.54 51.21
CA ALA A 292 44.02 7.63 52.67
C ALA A 292 45.43 7.35 53.23
N SER A 293 46.10 6.31 52.71
CA SER A 293 47.49 6.00 53.07
C SER A 293 48.44 7.15 52.72
N LEU A 294 48.34 7.72 51.51
CA LEU A 294 49.14 8.88 51.12
C LEU A 294 48.87 10.09 52.04
N ARG A 295 47.60 10.31 52.42
CA ARG A 295 47.23 11.41 53.32
C ARG A 295 47.80 11.21 54.72
N SER A 296 47.82 9.97 55.24
CA SER A 296 48.52 9.65 56.50
C SER A 296 50.00 9.99 56.41
N HIS A 297 50.66 9.59 55.32
CA HIS A 297 52.08 9.87 55.13
C HIS A 297 52.37 11.38 55.00
N ILE A 298 51.50 12.14 54.32
CA ILE A 298 51.60 13.60 54.27
C ILE A 298 51.51 14.18 55.68
N ASN A 299 50.52 13.75 56.49
CA ASN A 299 50.38 14.23 57.86
C ASN A 299 51.62 13.89 58.71
N GLU A 300 52.16 12.67 58.59
CA GLU A 300 53.40 12.27 59.29
C GLU A 300 54.58 13.17 58.91
N MET A 301 54.74 13.48 57.61
CA MET A 301 55.78 14.37 57.14
C MET A 301 55.55 15.82 57.59
N GLU A 302 54.31 16.29 57.64
CA GLU A 302 53.94 17.59 58.20
C GLU A 302 54.28 17.68 59.70
N ASP A 303 54.00 16.61 60.46
CA ASP A 303 54.35 16.51 61.88
C ASP A 303 55.88 16.53 62.07
N LEU A 304 56.63 15.75 61.28
CA LEU A 304 58.10 15.77 61.29
C LEU A 304 58.67 17.15 60.95
N LEU A 305 58.12 17.81 59.92
CA LEU A 305 58.50 19.17 59.55
C LEU A 305 58.20 20.16 60.69
N SER A 306 57.06 20.02 61.37
CA SER A 306 56.70 20.87 62.51
C SER A 306 57.67 20.67 63.69
N ALA A 307 58.06 19.42 63.96
CA ALA A 307 59.03 19.07 65.00
C ALA A 307 60.42 19.63 64.68
N LEU A 308 60.91 19.42 63.44
CA LEU A 308 62.17 19.99 62.96
C LEU A 308 62.16 21.51 63.01
N LYS A 309 61.05 22.16 62.63
CA LYS A 309 60.91 23.61 62.73
C LYS A 309 61.02 24.09 64.18
N LYS A 310 60.40 23.36 65.11
CA LYS A 310 60.48 23.66 66.55
C LYS A 310 61.90 23.45 67.08
N GLU A 311 62.55 22.34 66.69
CA GLU A 311 63.94 22.06 67.06
C GLU A 311 64.89 23.13 66.50
N ALA A 312 64.71 23.56 65.24
CA ALA A 312 65.49 24.64 64.64
C ALA A 312 65.27 25.97 65.37
N GLN A 313 64.05 26.26 65.82
CA GLN A 313 63.74 27.44 66.64
C GLN A 313 64.37 27.35 68.03
N ASP A 314 64.36 26.17 68.65
CA ASP A 314 65.01 25.90 69.93
C ASP A 314 66.54 26.01 69.79
N HIS A 315 67.14 25.45 68.74
CA HIS A 315 68.56 25.62 68.40
C HIS A 315 68.93 27.06 68.05
N ALA A 316 68.03 27.87 67.49
CA ALA A 316 68.29 29.28 67.25
C ALA A 316 68.25 30.10 68.54
N SER A 317 67.37 29.74 69.49
CA SER A 317 67.20 30.47 70.76
C SER A 317 68.19 30.02 71.86
N ARG A 318 68.63 28.76 71.84
CA ARG A 318 69.52 28.14 72.83
C ARG A 318 70.91 28.79 72.91
N PRO A 319 71.64 29.10 71.81
CA PRO A 319 72.92 29.80 71.87
C PRO A 319 72.81 31.16 72.54
N GLY A 320 71.70 31.89 72.31
CA GLY A 320 71.46 33.17 72.97
C GLY A 320 71.15 33.04 74.47
N ALA A 321 70.62 31.90 74.92
CA ALA A 321 70.41 31.61 76.33
C ALA A 321 71.68 31.09 77.01
N GLU A 322 72.42 30.19 76.36
CA GLU A 322 73.69 29.64 76.84
C GLU A 322 74.79 30.71 76.89
N ALA A 323 74.87 31.60 75.89
CA ALA A 323 75.79 32.73 75.91
C ALA A 323 75.50 33.68 77.08
N ARG A 324 74.23 34.02 77.34
CA ARG A 324 73.83 34.83 78.50
C ARG A 324 74.19 34.17 79.82
N LYS A 325 73.96 32.86 79.95
CA LYS A 325 74.33 32.11 81.15
C LYS A 325 75.85 32.09 81.36
N LEU A 326 76.63 31.88 80.28
CA LEU A 326 78.09 31.87 80.35
C LEU A 326 78.63 33.26 80.73
N GLU A 327 78.03 34.33 80.21
CA GLU A 327 78.34 35.71 80.58
C GLU A 327 78.10 35.95 82.09
N GLU A 328 76.94 35.54 82.62
CA GLU A 328 76.64 35.61 84.07
C GLU A 328 77.61 34.75 84.93
N ASP A 329 78.04 33.59 84.43
CA ASP A 329 79.04 32.73 85.10
C ASP A 329 80.42 33.40 85.11
N VAL A 330 80.84 34.00 83.99
CA VAL A 330 82.11 34.73 83.87
C VAL A 330 82.13 35.96 84.77
N GLU A 331 81.05 36.74 84.82
CA GLU A 331 80.94 37.89 85.73
C GLU A 331 81.08 37.47 87.19
N ARG A 332 80.44 36.35 87.59
CA ARG A 332 80.56 35.82 88.95
C ARG A 332 81.99 35.38 89.28
N GLU A 333 82.67 34.69 88.36
CA GLU A 333 84.06 34.29 88.59
C GLU A 333 85.02 35.46 88.57
N ALA A 334 84.83 36.46 87.70
CA ALA A 334 85.59 37.70 87.74
C ALA A 334 85.45 38.38 89.12
N HIS A 335 84.23 38.42 89.68
CA HIS A 335 84.00 38.94 91.02
C HIS A 335 84.77 38.17 92.10
N LYS A 336 84.75 36.83 92.05
CA LYS A 336 85.55 36.00 92.99
C LYS A 336 87.04 36.25 92.84
N LEU A 337 87.54 36.36 91.61
CA LEU A 337 88.95 36.62 91.32
C LEU A 337 89.40 37.95 91.91
N THR A 338 88.57 39.00 91.81
CA THR A 338 88.87 40.29 92.46
C THR A 338 88.87 40.22 93.99
N LEU A 339 88.06 39.33 94.59
CA LEU A 339 88.09 39.10 96.03
C LEU A 339 89.40 38.43 96.45
N VAL A 340 89.80 37.38 95.72
CA VAL A 340 91.08 36.68 95.96
C VAL A 340 92.27 37.60 95.74
N GLU A 341 92.25 38.47 94.72
CA GLU A 341 93.30 39.48 94.52
C GLU A 341 93.39 40.46 95.69
N LYS A 342 92.26 40.91 96.26
CA LYS A 342 92.26 41.75 97.46
C LYS A 342 92.83 41.01 98.67
N GLU A 343 92.42 39.76 98.90
CA GLU A 343 92.95 38.93 99.98
C GLU A 343 94.47 38.70 99.84
N ALA A 344 94.94 38.43 98.63
CA ALA A 344 96.37 38.26 98.34
C ALA A 344 97.16 39.58 98.53
N ALA A 345 96.59 40.73 98.15
CA ALA A 345 97.20 42.03 98.36
C ALA A 345 97.30 42.38 99.86
N GLU A 346 96.28 42.05 100.66
CA GLU A 346 96.30 42.21 102.11
C GLU A 346 97.33 41.29 102.77
N PHE A 347 97.43 40.03 102.33
CA PHE A 347 98.45 39.09 102.80
C PHE A 347 99.87 39.57 102.50
N LEU A 348 100.11 40.05 101.27
CA LEU A 348 101.41 40.61 100.87
C LEU A 348 101.77 41.85 101.70
N LYS A 349 100.80 42.72 101.99
CA LYS A 349 101.01 43.89 102.85
C LYS A 349 101.39 43.49 104.27
N LYS A 350 100.71 42.50 104.85
CA LYS A 350 101.01 41.97 106.18
C LYS A 350 102.42 41.38 106.26
N SER A 351 102.79 40.54 105.28
CA SER A 351 104.13 39.94 105.20
C SER A 351 105.26 40.97 105.06
N LYS A 352 105.04 42.06 104.29
CA LYS A 352 106.02 43.15 104.18
C LYS A 352 106.26 43.87 105.51
N GLU A 353 105.23 44.03 106.32
CA GLU A 353 105.32 44.68 107.63
C GLU A 353 106.16 43.84 108.60
N GLU A 354 105.91 42.52 108.65
CA GLU A 354 106.65 41.56 109.47
C GLU A 354 108.14 41.50 109.11
N LEU A 355 108.48 41.58 107.82
CA LEU A 355 109.88 41.63 107.35
C LEU A 355 110.59 42.89 107.82
N ARG A 356 109.90 44.03 107.85
CA ARG A 356 110.47 45.32 108.27
C ARG A 356 110.81 45.32 109.76
N GLU A 357 109.93 44.78 110.61
CA GLU A 357 110.21 44.62 112.04
C GLU A 357 111.43 43.72 112.29
N ALA A 358 111.54 42.59 111.57
CA ALA A 358 112.68 41.70 111.70
C ALA A 358 114.02 42.38 111.32
N MET A 359 114.02 43.25 110.31
CA MET A 359 115.22 44.01 109.92
C MET A 359 115.67 44.98 111.03
N GLU A 360 114.74 45.72 111.64
CA GLU A 360 115.06 46.66 112.73
C GLU A 360 115.68 45.96 113.95
N ASP A 361 115.21 44.77 114.31
CA ASP A 361 115.75 44.02 115.45
C ASP A 361 117.16 43.49 115.17
N THR A 362 117.41 42.99 113.95
CA THR A 362 118.78 42.57 113.57
C THR A 362 119.77 43.73 113.53
N GLU A 363 119.33 44.93 113.14
CA GLU A 363 120.19 46.12 113.11
C GLU A 363 120.54 46.63 114.52
N LYS A 364 119.63 46.49 115.49
CA LYS A 364 119.91 46.74 116.91
C LYS A 364 120.97 45.78 117.46
N GLU A 365 120.88 44.48 117.13
CA GLU A 365 121.86 43.48 117.56
C GLU A 365 123.26 43.73 116.97
N ILE A 366 123.35 44.09 115.68
CA ILE A 366 124.60 44.42 115.00
C ILE A 366 125.29 45.62 115.68
N ASN A 367 124.53 46.67 115.99
CA ASN A 367 125.07 47.85 116.68
C ASN A 367 125.58 47.54 118.09
N LEU A 368 124.90 46.67 118.84
CA LEU A 368 125.33 46.26 120.17
C LEU A 368 126.67 45.48 120.10
N CYS A 369 126.80 44.59 119.10
CA CYS A 369 128.01 43.82 118.88
C CYS A 369 129.21 44.71 118.47
N ALA A 370 128.96 45.72 117.63
CA ALA A 370 129.97 46.71 117.24
C ALA A 370 130.50 47.53 118.43
N GLN A 371 129.61 47.93 119.35
CA GLN A 371 130.01 48.65 120.58
C GLN A 371 130.89 47.79 121.51
N GLN A 372 130.56 46.50 121.66
CA GLN A 372 131.35 45.57 122.48
C GLN A 372 132.76 45.35 121.91
N LEU A 373 132.88 45.21 120.58
CA LEU A 373 134.17 45.08 119.89
C LEU A 373 135.04 46.33 120.07
N PHE A 374 134.47 47.53 119.95
CA PHE A 374 135.20 48.78 120.17
C PHE A 374 135.79 48.88 121.58
N HIS A 375 135.02 48.43 122.58
CA HIS A 375 135.46 48.46 123.98
C HIS A 375 136.62 47.50 124.27
N LEU A 376 136.68 46.36 123.56
CA LEU A 376 137.76 45.37 123.67
C LEU A 376 139.05 45.83 122.97
N VAL A 377 138.96 46.47 121.81
CA VAL A 377 140.12 47.02 121.10
C VAL A 377 140.81 48.10 121.95
N ASN A 378 140.04 48.94 122.64
CA ASN A 378 140.58 50.00 123.47
C ASN A 378 141.36 49.47 124.69
N SER A 379 140.88 48.40 125.32
CA SER A 379 141.57 47.79 126.47
C SER A 379 142.89 47.11 126.09
N VAL A 380 142.95 46.48 124.91
CA VAL A 380 144.19 45.89 124.36
C VAL A 380 145.22 46.96 124.02
N SER A 381 144.79 48.12 123.51
CA SER A 381 145.71 49.25 123.22
C SER A 381 146.34 49.81 124.49
N ILE A 382 145.55 49.99 125.56
CA ILE A 382 146.05 50.47 126.86
C ILE A 382 147.07 49.48 127.46
N TYR A 383 146.83 48.17 127.33
CA TYR A 383 147.76 47.15 127.83
C TYR A 383 149.11 47.19 127.07
N LYS A 384 149.08 47.37 125.75
CA LYS A 384 150.27 47.47 124.90
C LYS A 384 151.16 48.66 125.29
N ASP A 385 150.57 49.85 125.47
CA ASP A 385 151.33 51.06 125.80
C ASP A 385 151.97 50.98 127.20
N THR A 386 151.28 50.33 128.14
CA THR A 386 151.81 50.11 129.50
C THR A 386 153.03 49.17 129.50
N MET A 387 152.99 48.10 128.69
CA MET A 387 154.11 47.17 128.57
C MET A 387 155.33 47.78 127.88
N LEU A 388 155.11 48.59 126.83
CA LEU A 388 156.19 49.30 126.13
C LEU A 388 156.95 50.26 127.07
N SER A 389 156.23 51.04 127.90
CA SER A 389 156.85 51.91 128.89
C SER A 389 157.72 51.16 129.93
N LYS A 390 157.32 49.94 130.31
CA LYS A 390 158.06 49.11 131.27
C LYS A 390 159.38 48.59 130.69
N ILE A 391 159.38 48.24 129.40
CA ILE A 391 160.55 47.74 128.67
C ILE A 391 161.60 48.85 128.50
N ASP A 392 161.17 50.07 128.19
CA ASP A 392 162.08 51.22 128.05
C ASP A 392 162.72 51.63 129.38
N GLN A 393 162.06 51.39 130.50
CA GLN A 393 162.62 51.62 131.83
C GLN A 393 163.75 50.63 132.16
N LEU A 394 163.54 49.33 131.91
CA LEU A 394 164.55 48.28 132.13
C LEU A 394 165.80 48.45 131.26
N LYS A 395 165.65 48.96 130.03
CA LYS A 395 166.78 49.26 129.15
C LYS A 395 167.69 50.37 129.71
N ARG A 396 167.12 51.38 130.38
CA ARG A 396 167.89 52.49 130.96
C ARG A 396 168.74 52.03 132.14
N ASP A 397 168.16 51.23 133.04
CA ASP A 397 168.85 50.72 134.23
C ASP A 397 170.02 49.79 133.86
N HIS A 398 169.88 49.03 132.77
CA HIS A 398 170.94 48.15 132.27
C HIS A 398 172.16 48.91 131.73
N VAL A 399 171.93 50.04 131.04
CA VAL A 399 173.00 50.91 130.51
C VAL A 399 173.76 51.61 131.64
N GLU A 400 173.08 51.96 132.73
CA GLU A 400 173.70 52.63 133.87
C GLU A 400 174.57 51.67 134.70
N THR A 401 174.12 50.43 134.89
CA THR A 401 174.90 49.42 135.61
C THR A 401 176.15 49.01 134.82
N ALA A 402 176.05 48.92 133.49
CA ALA A 402 177.20 48.66 132.63
C ALA A 402 178.25 49.80 132.68
N ARG A 403 177.81 51.05 132.86
CA ARG A 403 178.70 52.20 133.00
C ARG A 403 179.44 52.20 134.35
N PHE A 404 178.79 51.75 135.43
CA PHE A 404 179.42 51.60 136.75
C PHE A 404 180.54 50.54 136.77
N VAL A 405 180.35 49.43 136.06
CA VAL A 405 181.35 48.34 135.99
C VAL A 405 182.56 48.72 135.14
N ALA A 406 182.38 49.52 134.09
CA ALA A 406 183.47 49.92 133.19
C ALA A 406 184.50 50.87 133.83
N GLN A 407 184.13 51.65 134.84
CA GLN A 407 185.05 52.59 135.50
C GLN A 407 185.92 51.96 136.59
N ILE A 408 185.63 50.73 137.03
CA ILE A 408 186.43 50.04 138.07
C ILE A 408 187.74 49.42 137.51
N TYR A 409 187.92 49.34 136.18
CA TYR A 409 189.02 48.60 135.56
C TYR A 409 190.02 49.40 134.68
N ARG A 410 190.07 50.73 134.76
CA ARG A 410 191.18 51.53 134.23
C ARG A 410 191.46 52.74 135.12
N GLY A 411 192.67 52.77 135.69
CA GLY A 411 193.49 53.97 135.95
C GLY A 411 192.86 55.12 136.71
#